data_AF-A0A3C0NEY8-F1
#
_entry.id   AF-A0A3C0NEY8-F1
#
_cell.length_a   1.000
_cell.length_b   1.000
_cell.length_c   1.000
_cell.angle_alpha   90.00
_cell.angle_beta   90.00
_cell.angle_gamma   90.00
#
_symmetry.space_group_name_H-M   'P 1'
#
loop_
_entity.id
_entity.type
_entity.pdbx_description
1 polymer ?
#
loop_
_entity_poly.entity_id
_entity_poly.type
_entity_poly.pdbx_seq_one_letter_code
_entity_poly.pdbx_strand_id
1 'polypeptide(L)'
;MLTKILTTTTLLAALLATPVASQTRSGRIEGSLSFPSNYIPALKVCAKNIRNNSLSCIQTKQNQKQYKIEVQPGTYHVYATVTIAGQKDTAYYSRAVTCGLRYGCNDHRPIAVTVRAGQVAKGINPQDWYDK
;
A
#
# COMPACT_ATOMS: atom_id res chain seq x y z
N MET A 1 12.16 7.73 -80.86
CA MET A 1 11.92 6.85 -79.70
C MET A 1 11.83 7.74 -78.47
N LEU A 2 10.61 7.96 -77.92
CA LEU A 2 10.40 8.77 -76.72
C LEU A 2 10.31 7.88 -75.49
N THR A 3 11.24 8.03 -74.56
CA THR A 3 11.24 7.32 -73.27
C THR A 3 10.49 8.17 -72.24
N LYS A 4 9.33 7.70 -71.77
CA LYS A 4 8.59 8.31 -70.66
C LYS A 4 9.14 7.79 -69.33
N ILE A 5 9.56 8.69 -68.45
CA ILE A 5 9.98 8.37 -67.08
C ILE A 5 8.74 8.48 -66.20
N LEU A 6 8.33 7.36 -65.57
CA LEU A 6 7.31 7.35 -64.52
C LEU A 6 7.99 7.57 -63.17
N THR A 7 7.70 8.69 -62.51
CA THR A 7 8.06 8.94 -61.11
C THR A 7 6.96 8.43 -60.20
N THR A 8 7.25 7.43 -59.38
CA THR A 8 6.37 6.92 -58.33
C THR A 8 6.55 7.73 -57.06
N THR A 9 5.55 8.55 -56.72
CA THR A 9 5.51 9.31 -55.47
C THR A 9 5.11 8.36 -54.33
N THR A 10 6.03 8.07 -53.42
CA THR A 10 5.75 7.24 -52.23
C THR A 10 5.12 8.13 -51.16
N LEU A 11 3.85 7.87 -50.82
CA LEU A 11 3.16 8.57 -49.74
C LEU A 11 3.63 7.98 -48.40
N LEU A 12 4.42 8.73 -47.63
CA LEU A 12 4.81 8.37 -46.26
C LEU A 12 3.64 8.69 -45.32
N ALA A 13 2.88 7.67 -44.91
CA ALA A 13 1.90 7.81 -43.85
C ALA A 13 2.63 7.90 -42.49
N ALA A 14 2.67 9.08 -41.88
CA ALA A 14 3.17 9.25 -40.52
C ALA A 14 2.19 8.60 -39.53
N LEU A 15 2.58 7.49 -38.91
CA LEU A 15 1.84 6.92 -37.77
C LEU A 15 1.95 7.88 -36.58
N LEU A 16 0.87 8.59 -36.27
CA LEU A 16 0.73 9.30 -35.00
C LEU A 16 0.61 8.25 -33.89
N ALA A 17 1.72 7.95 -33.21
CA ALA A 17 1.70 7.15 -32.00
C ALA A 17 0.97 7.93 -30.90
N THR A 18 -0.26 7.52 -30.60
CA THR A 18 -0.98 8.04 -29.44
C THR A 18 -0.28 7.56 -28.17
N PRO A 19 -0.01 8.44 -27.18
CA PRO A 19 0.56 8.00 -25.92
C PRO A 19 -0.45 7.10 -25.22
N VAL A 20 -0.15 5.80 -25.13
CA VAL A 20 -0.92 4.89 -24.29
C VAL A 20 -0.66 5.28 -22.85
N ALA A 21 -1.63 5.92 -22.21
CA ALA A 21 -1.59 6.16 -20.77
C ALA A 21 -1.50 4.80 -20.07
N SER A 22 -0.32 4.45 -19.52
CA SER A 22 -0.18 3.30 -18.64
C SER A 22 -1.00 3.58 -17.39
N GLN A 23 -2.20 3.04 -17.32
CA GLN A 23 -3.00 3.06 -16.10
C GLN A 23 -2.27 2.22 -15.06
N THR A 24 -1.51 2.85 -14.18
CA THR A 24 -0.83 2.17 -13.07
C THR A 24 -1.89 1.49 -12.21
N ARG A 25 -1.98 0.16 -12.33
CA ARG A 25 -2.92 -0.64 -11.55
C ARG A 25 -2.53 -0.55 -10.08
N SER A 26 -3.44 -0.07 -9.24
CA SER A 26 -3.25 -0.05 -7.78
C SER A 26 -2.97 -1.47 -7.25
N GLY A 27 -2.11 -1.56 -6.24
CA GLY A 27 -1.94 -2.75 -5.42
C GLY A 27 -2.84 -2.70 -4.17
N ARG A 28 -2.70 -3.71 -3.32
CA ARG A 28 -3.50 -3.88 -2.09
C ARG A 28 -2.64 -4.35 -0.93
N ILE A 29 -2.97 -3.88 0.26
CA ILE A 29 -2.42 -4.34 1.54
C ILE A 29 -3.57 -4.89 2.38
N GLU A 30 -3.40 -6.11 2.90
CA GLU A 30 -4.38 -6.82 3.72
C GLU A 30 -3.73 -7.45 4.95
N GLY A 31 -4.49 -7.51 6.04
CA GLY A 31 -4.07 -8.18 7.27
C GLY A 31 -5.16 -8.19 8.33
N SER A 32 -4.77 -8.65 9.51
CA SER A 32 -5.62 -8.70 10.69
C SER A 32 -5.30 -7.59 11.69
N LEU A 33 -6.32 -7.20 12.44
CA LEU A 33 -6.31 -6.17 13.46
C LEU A 33 -6.51 -6.79 14.83
N SER A 34 -5.84 -6.22 15.82
CA SER A 34 -6.04 -6.49 17.23
C SER A 34 -5.99 -5.18 18.01
N PHE A 35 -6.43 -5.21 19.26
CA PHE A 35 -6.32 -4.10 20.19
C PHE A 35 -6.21 -4.70 21.61
N PRO A 36 -5.40 -4.15 22.53
CA PRO A 36 -5.19 -4.71 23.87
C PRO A 36 -6.40 -4.44 24.80
N SER A 37 -7.57 -4.95 24.42
CA SER A 37 -8.78 -4.96 25.24
C SER A 37 -9.70 -6.13 24.84
N ASN A 38 -10.90 -6.19 25.41
CA ASN A 38 -11.92 -7.18 25.07
C ASN A 38 -12.69 -6.88 23.77
N TYR A 39 -12.46 -5.73 23.12
CA TYR A 39 -13.07 -5.38 21.83
C TYR A 39 -12.09 -4.59 20.95
N ILE A 40 -12.30 -4.59 19.64
CA ILE A 40 -11.51 -3.75 18.74
C ILE A 40 -12.30 -2.45 18.51
N PRO A 41 -11.81 -1.26 18.91
CA PRO A 41 -12.47 -0.01 18.58
C PRO A 41 -12.47 0.23 17.06
N ALA A 42 -13.18 1.25 16.59
CA ALA A 42 -13.00 1.69 15.21
C ALA A 42 -11.57 2.24 15.05
N LEU A 43 -10.78 1.63 14.16
CA LEU A 43 -9.38 1.97 13.92
C LEU A 43 -9.24 2.74 12.62
N LYS A 44 -8.34 3.73 12.60
CA LYS A 44 -7.81 4.29 11.36
C LYS A 44 -6.58 3.51 10.97
N VAL A 45 -6.63 2.77 9.87
CA VAL A 45 -5.48 2.00 9.35
C VAL A 45 -4.89 2.76 8.17
N CYS A 46 -3.59 2.99 8.19
CA CYS A 46 -2.88 3.76 7.17
C CYS A 46 -1.66 3.01 6.65
N ALA A 47 -1.41 3.14 5.35
CA ALA A 47 -0.14 2.84 4.71
C ALA A 47 0.55 4.17 4.38
N LYS A 48 1.72 4.41 5.00
CA LYS A 48 2.55 5.59 4.75
C LYS A 48 3.71 5.24 3.83
N ASN A 49 3.73 5.85 2.65
CA ASN A 49 4.82 5.64 1.70
C ASN A 49 6.12 6.21 2.27
N ILE A 50 7.18 5.40 2.31
CA ILE A 50 8.44 5.75 2.97
C ILE A 50 9.20 6.83 2.19
N ARG A 51 9.01 6.92 0.86
CA ARG A 51 9.75 7.86 0.03
C ARG A 51 9.15 9.26 0.04
N ASN A 52 7.84 9.38 -0.08
CA ASN A 52 7.15 10.67 -0.25
C ASN A 52 6.18 11.01 0.88
N ASN A 53 6.09 10.19 1.92
CA ASN A 53 5.21 10.37 3.09
C ASN A 53 3.70 10.41 2.77
N SER A 54 3.27 10.06 1.56
CA SER A 54 1.85 10.00 1.22
C SER A 54 1.13 8.91 2.02
N LEU A 55 -0.14 9.17 2.34
CA LEU A 55 -0.97 8.30 3.16
C LEU A 55 -2.14 7.74 2.35
N SER A 56 -2.33 6.42 2.43
CA SER A 56 -3.57 5.75 2.04
C SER A 56 -4.20 5.17 3.30
N CYS A 57 -5.36 5.67 3.71
CA CYS A 57 -6.00 5.29 4.96
C CYS A 57 -7.44 4.82 4.76
N ILE A 58 -7.90 3.96 5.66
CA ILE A 58 -9.30 3.58 5.81
C ILE A 58 -9.72 3.73 7.27
N GLN A 59 -11.03 3.86 7.49
CA GLN A 59 -11.65 3.73 8.80
C GLN A 59 -12.31 2.35 8.90
N THR A 60 -12.06 1.62 9.97
CA THR A 60 -12.74 0.35 10.24
C THR A 60 -13.96 0.54 11.12
N LYS A 61 -14.88 -0.42 11.06
CA LYS A 61 -15.96 -0.52 12.05
C LYS A 61 -15.42 -1.09 13.37
N GLN A 62 -16.11 -0.83 14.47
CA GLN A 62 -15.85 -1.53 15.73
C GLN A 62 -15.92 -3.05 15.50
N ASN A 63 -15.03 -3.79 16.17
CA ASN A 63 -14.87 -5.24 16.11
C ASN A 63 -14.50 -5.80 14.72
N GLN A 64 -14.16 -4.93 13.75
CA GLN A 64 -13.66 -5.38 12.47
C GLN A 64 -12.25 -5.96 12.63
N LYS A 65 -12.12 -7.27 12.38
CA LYS A 65 -10.87 -8.01 12.54
C LYS A 65 -9.94 -7.94 11.34
N GLN A 66 -10.48 -7.74 10.13
CA GLN A 66 -9.71 -7.75 8.88
C GLN A 66 -9.76 -6.39 8.20
N TYR A 67 -8.69 -6.02 7.52
CA TYR A 67 -8.62 -4.76 6.79
C TYR A 67 -8.02 -4.93 5.41
N LYS A 68 -8.21 -3.88 4.59
CA LYS A 68 -7.88 -3.86 3.17
C LYS A 68 -7.66 -2.41 2.74
N ILE A 69 -6.47 -2.07 2.27
CA ILE A 69 -6.14 -0.73 1.75
C ILE A 69 -5.69 -0.87 0.31
N GLU A 70 -6.22 -0.03 -0.58
CA GLU A 70 -5.70 0.13 -1.93
C GLU A 70 -4.57 1.17 -1.91
N VAL A 71 -3.46 0.83 -2.56
CA VAL A 71 -2.25 1.68 -2.59
C VAL A 71 -1.68 1.73 -4.00
N GLN A 72 -1.02 2.84 -4.32
CA GLN A 72 -0.16 2.88 -5.51
C GLN A 72 1.06 1.95 -5.31
N PRO A 73 1.76 1.57 -6.38
CA PRO A 73 3.03 0.85 -6.24
C PRO A 73 4.02 1.67 -5.38
N GLY A 74 4.66 1.01 -4.42
CA GLY A 74 5.50 1.71 -3.46
C GLY A 74 6.00 0.84 -2.33
N THR A 75 6.66 1.46 -1.35
CA THR A 75 7.09 0.80 -0.12
C THR A 75 6.55 1.58 1.07
N TYR A 76 5.94 0.87 2.01
CA TYR A 76 5.09 1.44 3.04
C TYR A 76 5.48 0.99 4.44
N HIS A 77 5.35 1.89 5.41
CA HIS A 77 5.09 1.49 6.79
C HIS A 77 3.58 1.47 7.02
N VAL A 78 3.08 0.42 7.65
CA VAL A 78 1.66 0.20 7.86
C VAL A 78 1.36 0.22 9.34
N TYR A 79 0.34 0.99 9.73
CA TYR A 79 -0.03 1.17 11.12
C TYR A 79 -1.53 1.36 11.31
N ALA A 80 -2.01 1.04 12.50
CA ALA A 80 -3.35 1.37 12.98
C ALA A 80 -3.25 2.45 14.06
N THR A 81 -4.21 3.36 14.11
CA THR A 81 -4.33 4.38 15.16
C THR A 81 -5.71 4.40 15.76
N VAL A 82 -5.78 4.71 17.04
CA VAL A 82 -7.02 4.99 17.77
C VAL A 82 -6.83 6.22 18.64
N THR A 83 -7.90 6.97 18.89
CA THR A 83 -7.92 8.02 19.90
C THR A 83 -8.95 7.66 20.97
N ILE A 84 -8.52 7.51 22.22
CA ILE A 84 -9.38 7.20 23.37
C ILE A 84 -9.13 8.26 24.43
N ALA A 85 -10.18 8.91 24.93
CA ALA A 85 -10.09 9.98 25.93
C ALA A 85 -9.05 11.07 25.58
N GLY A 86 -8.94 11.43 24.30
CA GLY A 86 -7.99 12.43 23.80
C GLY A 86 -6.56 11.94 23.62
N GLN A 87 -6.23 10.72 24.03
CA GLN A 87 -4.92 10.11 23.84
C GLN A 87 -4.91 9.27 22.56
N LYS A 88 -3.94 9.55 21.69
CA LYS A 88 -3.73 8.78 20.46
C LYS A 88 -2.74 7.65 20.73
N ASP A 89 -3.12 6.44 20.34
CA ASP A 89 -2.22 5.29 20.33
C ASP A 89 -2.01 4.77 18.90
N THR A 90 -0.89 4.09 18.67
CA THR A 90 -0.48 3.60 17.34
C THR A 90 0.05 2.18 17.44
N ALA A 91 -0.31 1.35 16.47
CA ALA A 91 0.21 0.00 16.32
C ALA A 91 0.88 -0.17 14.96
N TYR A 92 2.11 -0.64 14.92
CA TYR A 92 2.82 -0.89 13.66
C TYR A 92 2.76 -2.36 13.24
N TYR A 93 2.88 -2.60 11.93
CA TYR A 93 3.40 -3.87 11.44
C TYR A 93 4.92 -3.86 11.62
N SER A 94 5.40 -4.56 12.63
CA SER A 94 6.79 -4.51 13.10
C SER A 94 7.45 -5.89 13.15
N ARG A 95 8.76 -5.89 13.41
CA ARG A 95 9.52 -7.13 13.65
C ARG A 95 9.00 -7.90 14.87
N ALA A 96 8.54 -7.22 15.91
CA ALA A 96 7.92 -7.84 17.08
C ALA A 96 6.63 -8.60 16.70
N VAL A 97 5.82 -8.05 15.77
CA VAL A 97 4.65 -8.76 15.23
C VAL A 97 5.06 -10.06 14.55
N THR A 98 6.07 -10.02 13.67
CA THR A 98 6.54 -11.23 12.97
C THR A 98 7.20 -12.25 13.90
N CYS A 99 7.70 -11.81 15.06
CA CYS A 99 8.24 -12.66 16.12
C CYS A 99 7.13 -13.26 17.02
N GLY A 100 5.88 -12.79 16.88
CA GLY A 100 4.71 -13.30 17.59
C GLY A 100 4.29 -12.52 18.83
N LEU A 101 4.80 -11.29 19.04
CA LEU A 101 4.48 -10.41 20.17
C LEU A 101 4.58 -11.11 21.55
N ARG A 102 5.55 -12.00 21.70
CA ARG A 102 5.82 -12.74 22.94
C ARG A 102 7.04 -12.18 23.66
N TYR A 103 7.22 -12.61 24.91
CA TYR A 103 8.45 -12.34 25.65
C TYR A 103 9.69 -12.71 24.82
N GLY A 104 10.66 -11.80 24.76
CA GLY A 104 11.87 -11.93 23.94
C GLY A 104 11.79 -11.30 22.54
N CYS A 105 10.61 -10.85 22.09
CA CYS A 105 10.45 -10.11 20.83
C CYS A 105 10.70 -8.61 21.01
N ASN A 106 11.96 -8.22 21.25
CA ASN A 106 12.31 -6.84 21.64
C ASN A 106 12.53 -5.87 20.48
N ASP A 107 12.50 -6.33 19.23
CA ASP A 107 12.71 -5.46 18.06
C ASP A 107 11.37 -4.95 17.52
N HIS A 108 10.98 -3.75 17.92
CA HIS A 108 9.71 -3.11 17.52
C HIS A 108 9.81 -2.29 16.23
N ARG A 109 10.95 -2.30 15.53
CA ARG A 109 11.13 -1.49 14.32
C ARG A 109 10.08 -1.86 13.24
N PRO A 110 9.41 -0.87 12.62
CA PRO A 110 8.47 -1.12 11.53
C PRO A 110 9.10 -1.87 10.36
N ILE A 111 8.32 -2.77 9.74
CA ILE A 111 8.73 -3.50 8.54
C ILE A 111 8.27 -2.74 7.31
N ALA A 112 9.19 -2.55 6.36
CA ALA A 112 8.89 -1.99 5.05
C ALA A 112 8.13 -3.00 4.18
N VAL A 113 6.94 -2.61 3.72
CA VAL A 113 6.08 -3.44 2.87
C VAL A 113 6.12 -2.92 1.43
N THR A 114 6.73 -3.66 0.53
CA THR A 114 6.76 -3.33 -0.90
C THR A 114 5.54 -3.90 -1.61
N VAL A 115 4.84 -3.05 -2.36
CA VAL A 115 3.67 -3.39 -3.16
C VAL A 115 3.92 -2.98 -4.61
N ARG A 116 3.82 -3.93 -5.53
CA ARG A 116 3.88 -3.71 -6.99
C ARG A 116 2.47 -3.48 -7.55
N ALA A 117 2.40 -3.00 -8.79
CA ALA A 117 1.13 -2.79 -9.48
C ALA A 117 0.31 -4.09 -9.54
N GLY A 118 -0.95 -4.02 -9.11
CA GLY A 118 -1.85 -5.18 -9.02
C GLY A 118 -1.50 -6.24 -7.96
N GLN A 119 -0.41 -6.07 -7.20
CA GLN A 119 -0.02 -7.03 -6.15
C GLN A 119 -0.93 -6.91 -4.93
N VAL A 120 -1.22 -8.05 -4.29
CA VAL A 120 -1.82 -8.10 -2.95
C VAL A 120 -0.75 -8.51 -1.94
N ALA A 121 -0.35 -7.60 -1.05
CA ALA A 121 0.44 -7.90 0.12
C ALA A 121 -0.47 -8.35 1.27
N LYS A 122 -0.30 -9.58 1.76
CA LYS A 122 -1.12 -10.19 2.81
C LYS A 122 -0.31 -10.39 4.10
N GLY A 123 -1.00 -10.58 5.22
CA GLY A 123 -0.37 -10.85 6.52
C GLY A 123 0.32 -9.62 7.12
N ILE A 124 -0.05 -8.44 6.64
CA ILE A 124 0.48 -7.17 7.15
C ILE A 124 -0.37 -6.79 8.35
N ASN A 125 0.04 -7.21 9.54
CA ASN A 125 -0.80 -7.12 10.74
C ASN A 125 -0.29 -5.97 11.64
N PRO A 126 -0.89 -4.76 11.60
CA PRO A 126 -0.47 -3.65 12.45
C PRO A 126 -0.98 -3.85 13.87
N GLN A 127 -0.25 -4.63 14.67
CA GLN A 127 -0.68 -5.14 15.98
C GLN A 127 0.30 -4.82 17.11
N ASP A 128 1.40 -4.13 16.81
CA ASP A 128 2.38 -3.74 17.80
C ASP A 128 1.97 -2.48 18.56
N TRP A 129 1.08 -2.65 19.55
CA TRP A 129 0.62 -1.58 20.44
C TRP A 129 1.62 -1.25 21.56
N TYR A 130 2.76 -1.92 21.60
CA TYR A 130 3.71 -1.89 22.71
C TYR A 130 5.04 -1.21 22.35
N ASP A 131 5.18 -0.73 21.11
CA ASP A 131 6.28 0.14 20.66
C ASP A 131 6.17 1.51 21.36
N LYS A 132 6.79 1.63 22.54
CA LYS A 132 6.90 2.86 23.33
C LYS A 132 8.36 3.28 23.43
#